data_AF-A0A0Q0VDG2-F1
#
_entry.id   AF-A0A0Q0VDG2-F1
#
_cell.length_a   1.000
_cell.length_b   1.000
_cell.length_c   1.000
_cell.angle_alpha   90.00
_cell.angle_beta   90.00
_cell.angle_gamma   90.00
#
_symmetry.space_group_name_H-M   'P 1'
#
loop_
_entity.id
_entity.type
_entity.pdbx_description
1 polymer ?
#
loop_
_entity_poly.entity_id
_entity_poly.type
_entity_poly.pdbx_seq_one_letter_code
_entity_poly.pdbx_strand_id
1 'polypeptide(L)'
;MPVPGKVPVTCPPDWMQAFRHHDWGDPIHDFVKLAYFSRAVSIPFAAGQIDGYTGGEVPASFWNKYALYAAMSIIPDVVWSHWYAETAGSPEQVDYMWERVERVSRDHDGFTEDIPRWYRKYRPTAPR
;
A
#
# COMPACT_ATOMS: atom_id res chain seq x y z
N MET A 1 -8.14 40.40 -36.02
CA MET A 1 -7.87 40.87 -34.64
C MET A 1 -7.84 39.65 -33.73
N PRO A 2 -6.68 39.23 -33.19
CA PRO A 2 -6.61 38.13 -32.23
C PRO A 2 -6.82 38.65 -30.79
N VAL A 3 -7.43 37.83 -29.93
CA VAL A 3 -7.63 38.14 -28.51
C VAL A 3 -6.41 37.63 -27.72
N PRO A 4 -5.72 38.44 -26.92
CA PRO A 4 -4.58 37.99 -26.13
C PRO A 4 -5.05 37.37 -24.80
N GLY A 5 -4.40 36.30 -24.35
CA GLY A 5 -4.40 35.95 -22.92
C GLY A 5 -5.08 34.65 -22.49
N LYS A 6 -4.91 33.53 -23.20
CA LYS A 6 -5.02 32.21 -22.55
C LYS A 6 -3.66 31.54 -22.52
N VAL A 7 -2.97 31.69 -21.38
CA VAL A 7 -1.87 30.79 -21.01
C VAL A 7 -2.49 29.39 -20.92
N PRO A 8 -1.98 28.38 -21.65
CA PRO A 8 -2.50 27.03 -21.53
C PRO A 8 -2.29 26.60 -20.08
N VAL A 9 -3.35 26.10 -19.45
CA VAL A 9 -3.24 25.37 -18.18
C VAL A 9 -2.45 24.12 -18.51
N THR A 10 -1.13 24.19 -18.39
CA THR A 10 -0.26 23.05 -18.65
C THR A 10 -0.64 21.96 -17.67
N CYS A 11 -1.01 20.78 -18.19
CA CYS A 11 -1.12 19.58 -17.38
C CYS A 11 0.20 19.46 -16.57
N PRO A 12 0.15 19.23 -15.25
CA PRO A 12 1.36 19.05 -14.47
C PRO A 12 2.23 17.97 -15.13
N PRO A 13 3.55 18.18 -15.22
CA PRO A 13 4.44 17.20 -15.82
C PRO A 13 4.29 15.85 -15.12
N ASP A 14 4.49 14.74 -15.83
CA ASP A 14 4.10 13.39 -15.38
C ASP A 14 4.69 12.97 -14.03
N TRP A 15 5.81 13.58 -13.61
CA TRP A 15 6.41 13.35 -12.29
C TRP A 15 5.60 13.96 -11.13
N MET A 16 4.81 15.01 -11.37
CA MET A 16 3.88 15.59 -10.40
C MET A 16 2.67 14.69 -10.12
N GLN A 17 2.43 13.65 -10.94
CA GLN A 17 1.38 12.67 -10.65
C GLN A 17 1.67 11.89 -9.37
N ALA A 18 2.95 11.69 -9.02
CA ALA A 18 3.38 10.92 -7.85
C ALA A 18 2.96 11.54 -6.51
N PHE A 19 2.71 12.85 -6.47
CA PHE A 19 2.30 13.59 -5.27
C PHE A 19 0.80 13.90 -5.21
N ARG A 20 -0.01 13.42 -6.16
CA ARG A 20 -1.45 13.69 -6.19
C ARG A 20 -2.26 12.94 -5.12
N HIS A 21 -1.67 11.94 -4.49
CA HIS A 21 -2.23 11.23 -3.33
C HIS A 21 -1.68 11.78 -2.02
N HIS A 22 -1.63 13.10 -1.87
CA HIS A 22 -1.43 13.73 -0.57
C HIS A 22 -2.77 13.75 0.15
N ASP A 23 -3.13 12.62 0.78
CA ASP A 23 -4.34 12.52 1.58
C ASP A 23 -4.04 13.02 3.01
N TRP A 24 -4.81 14.00 3.50
CA TRP A 24 -4.81 14.36 4.92
C TRP A 24 -5.46 13.22 5.69
N GLY A 25 -4.67 12.42 6.41
CA GLY A 25 -5.16 11.20 7.05
C GLY A 25 -4.21 10.66 8.10
N ASP A 26 -4.53 9.48 8.62
CA ASP A 26 -3.66 8.76 9.55
C ASP A 26 -2.34 8.39 8.84
N PRO A 27 -1.16 8.81 9.36
CA PRO A 27 0.13 8.47 8.77
C PRO A 27 0.37 6.97 8.57
N ILE A 28 -0.30 6.13 9.36
CA ILE A 28 -0.19 4.67 9.26
C ILE A 28 -0.81 4.15 7.95
N HIS A 29 -1.73 4.90 7.33
CA HIS A 29 -2.37 4.50 6.08
C HIS A 29 -1.38 4.33 4.92
N ASP A 30 -0.27 5.10 4.89
CA ASP A 30 0.75 4.95 3.85
C ASP A 30 1.45 3.58 3.89
N PHE A 31 1.41 2.87 5.01
CA PHE A 31 1.97 1.53 5.16
C PHE A 31 1.16 0.46 4.42
N VAL A 32 -0.03 0.76 3.90
CA VAL A 32 -0.74 -0.12 2.96
C VAL A 32 0.16 -0.44 1.75
N LYS A 33 0.85 0.57 1.21
CA LYS A 33 1.77 0.39 0.07
C LYS A 33 2.91 -0.56 0.44
N LEU A 34 3.38 -0.51 1.69
CA LEU A 34 4.39 -1.43 2.21
C LEU A 34 3.86 -2.86 2.27
N ALA A 35 2.65 -3.07 2.79
CA ALA A 35 1.99 -4.38 2.85
C ALA A 35 1.80 -5.00 1.44
N TYR A 36 1.39 -4.16 0.49
CA TYR A 36 1.03 -4.58 -0.86
C TYR A 36 2.23 -4.76 -1.77
N PHE A 37 3.26 -3.92 -1.68
CA PHE A 37 4.36 -3.89 -2.66
C PHE A 37 5.72 -4.17 -2.02
N SER A 38 6.17 -3.35 -1.07
CA SER A 38 7.53 -3.46 -0.52
C SER A 38 7.81 -4.84 0.10
N ARG A 39 6.83 -5.40 0.83
CA ARG A 39 6.95 -6.71 1.48
C ARG A 39 7.11 -7.85 0.47
N ALA A 40 6.56 -7.74 -0.73
CA ALA A 40 6.71 -8.77 -1.76
C ALA A 40 8.15 -8.83 -2.28
N VAL A 41 8.81 -7.67 -2.33
CA VAL A 41 10.16 -7.51 -2.87
C VAL A 41 11.22 -7.83 -1.81
N SER A 42 11.08 -7.30 -0.59
CA SER A 42 12.11 -7.45 0.44
C SER A 42 11.55 -7.31 1.85
N ILE A 43 11.60 -8.41 2.61
CA ILE A 43 11.25 -8.44 4.04
C ILE A 43 12.16 -7.52 4.87
N PRO A 44 13.51 -7.55 4.73
CA PRO A 44 14.38 -6.66 5.49
C PRO A 44 14.11 -5.18 5.26
N PHE A 45 13.82 -4.78 4.01
CA PHE A 45 13.50 -3.40 3.68
C PHE A 45 12.17 -2.98 4.30
N ALA A 46 11.12 -3.79 4.13
CA ALA A 46 9.81 -3.51 4.71
C ALA A 46 9.87 -3.44 6.25
N ALA A 47 10.57 -4.36 6.90
CA ALA A 47 10.77 -4.30 8.35
C ALA A 47 11.53 -3.04 8.77
N GLY A 48 12.61 -2.68 8.05
CA GLY A 48 13.38 -1.48 8.32
C GLY A 48 12.56 -0.19 8.18
N GLN A 49 11.61 -0.12 7.26
CA GLN A 49 10.69 1.02 7.14
C GLN A 49 9.77 1.14 8.37
N ILE A 50 9.25 0.03 8.88
CA ILE A 50 8.41 0.01 10.09
C ILE A 50 9.24 0.34 11.34
N ASP A 51 10.38 -0.33 11.52
CA ASP A 51 11.31 -0.10 12.63
C ASP A 51 11.76 1.37 12.66
N GLY A 52 12.19 1.90 11.51
CA GLY A 52 12.68 3.27 11.40
C GLY A 52 11.61 4.32 11.69
N TYR A 53 10.37 4.09 11.25
CA TYR A 53 9.26 5.01 11.50
C TYR A 53 8.84 5.06 12.97
N THR A 54 8.93 3.93 13.67
CA THR A 54 8.49 3.79 15.07
C THR A 54 9.62 3.97 16.09
N GLY A 55 10.85 4.16 15.63
CA GLY A 55 12.03 4.20 16.51
C GLY A 55 12.41 2.84 17.09
N GLY A 56 11.98 1.74 16.47
CA GLY A 56 12.27 0.35 16.84
C GLY A 56 11.28 -0.27 17.82
N GLU A 57 10.38 0.52 18.41
CA GLU A 57 9.31 0.05 19.29
C GLU A 57 7.95 0.27 18.63
N VAL A 58 7.40 -0.79 18.02
CA VAL A 58 6.13 -0.70 17.32
C VAL A 58 4.96 -0.90 18.31
N PRO A 59 4.11 0.11 18.54
CA PRO A 59 2.99 -0.03 19.46
C PRO A 59 1.90 -0.95 18.88
N ALA A 60 1.15 -1.65 19.73
CA ALA A 60 0.06 -2.53 19.30
C ALA A 60 -1.01 -1.81 18.43
N SER A 61 -1.27 -0.53 18.73
CA SER A 61 -2.21 0.30 17.95
C SER A 61 -1.77 0.53 16.50
N PHE A 62 -0.46 0.50 16.23
CA PHE A 62 0.06 0.55 14.86
C PHE A 62 -0.37 -0.69 14.07
N TRP A 63 -0.20 -1.87 14.66
CA TRP A 63 -0.52 -3.13 14.00
C TRP A 63 -2.01 -3.28 13.71
N ASN A 64 -2.86 -2.87 14.65
CA ASN A 64 -4.31 -2.91 14.45
C ASN A 64 -4.73 -2.04 13.25
N LYS A 65 -4.22 -0.81 13.16
CA LYS A 65 -4.48 0.10 12.03
C LYS A 65 -3.87 -0.41 10.73
N TYR A 66 -2.64 -0.92 10.78
CA TYR A 66 -1.96 -1.50 9.62
C TYR A 66 -2.76 -2.67 9.03
N ALA A 67 -3.20 -3.62 9.87
CA ALA A 67 -4.01 -4.76 9.45
C ALA A 67 -5.37 -4.31 8.90
N LEU A 68 -6.02 -3.36 9.58
CA LEU A 68 -7.30 -2.79 9.13
C LEU A 68 -7.16 -2.14 7.75
N TYR A 69 -6.18 -1.26 7.55
CA TYR A 69 -5.99 -0.58 6.27
C TYR A 69 -5.58 -1.55 5.16
N ALA A 70 -4.78 -2.57 5.47
CA ALA A 70 -4.47 -3.63 4.52
C ALA A 70 -5.73 -4.40 4.10
N ALA A 71 -6.62 -4.75 5.04
CA ALA A 71 -7.89 -5.41 4.74
C ALA A 71 -8.82 -4.52 3.90
N MET A 72 -8.99 -3.26 4.30
CA MET A 72 -9.84 -2.29 3.59
C MET A 72 -9.38 -2.05 2.15
N SER A 73 -8.08 -2.21 1.90
CA SER A 73 -7.48 -1.98 0.58
C SER A 73 -7.72 -3.14 -0.40
N ILE A 74 -8.22 -4.30 0.04
CA ILE A 74 -8.49 -5.45 -0.83
C ILE A 74 -9.58 -5.11 -1.85
N ILE A 75 -10.70 -4.56 -1.37
CA ILE A 75 -11.86 -4.25 -2.22
C ILE A 75 -11.49 -3.27 -3.35
N PRO A 76 -10.91 -2.08 -3.06
CA PRO A 76 -10.53 -1.15 -4.12
C PRO A 76 -9.46 -1.73 -5.06
N ASP A 77 -8.53 -2.57 -4.59
CA ASP A 77 -7.54 -3.22 -5.45
C ASP A 77 -8.17 -4.21 -6.42
N VAL A 78 -9.16 -5.01 -5.97
CA VAL A 78 -9.93 -5.93 -6.83
C VAL A 78 -10.69 -5.13 -7.89
N VAL A 79 -11.45 -4.11 -7.49
CA VAL A 79 -12.25 -3.29 -8.41
C VAL A 79 -11.36 -2.60 -9.46
N TRP A 80 -10.25 -2.00 -9.00
CA TRP A 80 -9.32 -1.31 -9.89
C TRP A 80 -8.64 -2.26 -10.86
N SER A 81 -8.18 -3.42 -10.39
CA SER A 81 -7.49 -4.40 -11.23
C SER A 81 -8.40 -4.95 -12.33
N HIS A 82 -9.67 -5.22 -12.03
CA HIS A 82 -10.65 -5.61 -13.05
C HIS A 82 -10.90 -4.50 -14.07
N TRP A 83 -11.18 -3.27 -13.60
CA TRP A 83 -11.39 -2.13 -14.49
C TRP A 83 -10.18 -1.87 -15.40
N TYR A 84 -8.97 -1.93 -14.83
CA TYR A 84 -7.73 -1.69 -15.56
C TYR A 84 -7.44 -2.81 -16.57
N ALA A 85 -7.66 -4.07 -16.19
CA ALA A 85 -7.50 -5.20 -17.10
C ALA A 85 -8.38 -5.06 -18.36
N GLU A 86 -9.64 -4.65 -18.18
CA GLU A 86 -10.58 -4.44 -19.29
C GLU A 86 -10.22 -3.20 -20.14
N THR A 87 -9.86 -2.09 -19.51
CA THR A 87 -9.64 -0.81 -20.21
C THR A 87 -8.26 -0.69 -20.87
N ALA A 88 -7.23 -1.27 -20.25
CA ALA A 88 -5.85 -1.24 -20.76
C ALA A 88 -5.49 -2.48 -21.61
N GLY A 89 -6.36 -3.50 -21.64
CA GLY A 89 -6.09 -4.75 -22.36
C GLY A 89 -5.00 -5.61 -21.70
N SER A 90 -4.98 -5.65 -20.37
CA SER A 90 -3.98 -6.35 -19.55
C SER A 90 -4.65 -7.35 -18.58
N PRO A 91 -5.22 -8.47 -19.09
CA PRO A 91 -5.94 -9.44 -18.26
C PRO A 91 -5.09 -10.03 -17.12
N GLU A 92 -3.77 -10.13 -17.30
CA GLU A 92 -2.82 -10.62 -16.30
C GLU A 92 -2.81 -9.80 -15.00
N GLN A 93 -3.31 -8.57 -15.02
CA GLN A 93 -3.42 -7.72 -13.82
C GLN A 93 -4.37 -8.30 -12.78
N VAL A 94 -5.39 -9.05 -13.22
CA VAL A 94 -6.31 -9.75 -12.30
C VAL A 94 -5.56 -10.86 -11.54
N ASP A 95 -4.69 -11.60 -12.23
CA ASP A 95 -3.90 -12.67 -11.60
C ASP A 95 -2.90 -12.10 -10.58
N TYR A 96 -2.17 -11.04 -10.95
CA TYR A 96 -1.25 -10.35 -10.04
C TYR A 96 -1.96 -9.74 -8.83
N MET A 97 -3.19 -9.27 -9.00
CA MET A 97 -4.03 -8.82 -7.90
C MET A 97 -4.37 -9.96 -6.95
N TRP A 98 -4.80 -11.12 -7.47
CA TRP A 98 -5.12 -12.27 -6.61
C TRP A 98 -3.91 -12.77 -5.82
N GLU A 99 -2.75 -12.90 -6.45
CA GLU A 99 -1.49 -13.26 -5.77
C GLU A 99 -1.18 -12.30 -4.61
N ARG A 100 -1.44 -11.00 -4.82
CA ARG A 100 -1.23 -9.95 -3.82
C ARG A 100 -2.22 -10.07 -2.67
N VAL A 101 -3.51 -10.23 -2.95
CA VAL A 101 -4.58 -10.38 -1.96
C VAL A 101 -4.34 -11.62 -1.10
N GLU A 102 -4.04 -12.75 -1.73
CA GLU A 102 -3.73 -14.00 -1.01
C GLU A 102 -2.53 -13.85 -0.09
N ARG A 103 -1.47 -13.18 -0.56
CA ARG A 103 -0.28 -12.95 0.24
C ARG A 103 -0.58 -12.05 1.44
N VAL A 104 -1.27 -10.93 1.24
CA VAL A 104 -1.63 -10.01 2.33
C VAL A 104 -2.53 -10.70 3.34
N SER A 105 -3.53 -11.46 2.87
CA SER A 105 -4.39 -12.27 3.74
C SER A 105 -3.57 -13.28 4.55
N ARG A 106 -2.68 -14.04 3.91
CA ARG A 106 -1.81 -15.02 4.57
C ARG A 106 -0.84 -14.40 5.57
N ASP A 107 -0.32 -13.21 5.26
CA ASP A 107 0.56 -12.48 6.16
C ASP A 107 -0.14 -12.18 7.50
N HIS A 108 -1.46 -11.96 7.49
CA HIS A 108 -2.31 -11.69 8.66
C HIS A 108 -3.14 -12.88 9.13
N ASP A 109 -2.88 -14.09 8.62
CA ASP A 109 -3.68 -15.28 8.92
C ASP A 109 -5.18 -15.13 8.64
N GLY A 110 -5.53 -14.51 7.51
CA GLY A 110 -6.93 -14.17 7.20
C GLY A 110 -7.47 -13.04 8.10
N PHE A 111 -6.58 -12.16 8.58
CA PHE A 111 -6.88 -11.04 9.47
C PHE A 111 -7.37 -11.46 10.88
N THR A 112 -7.03 -12.67 11.32
CA THR A 112 -7.14 -13.06 12.74
C THR A 112 -5.98 -12.53 13.58
N GLU A 113 -4.88 -12.11 12.93
CA GLU A 113 -3.66 -11.64 13.56
C GLU A 113 -3.31 -10.22 13.10
N ASP A 114 -3.22 -9.28 14.05
CA ASP A 114 -2.87 -7.89 13.77
C ASP A 114 -1.41 -7.75 13.31
N ILE A 115 -0.49 -8.51 13.92
CA ILE A 115 0.93 -8.47 13.57
C ILE A 115 1.21 -9.49 12.47
N PRO A 116 1.74 -9.06 11.30
CA PRO A 116 2.04 -9.97 10.21
C PRO A 116 3.01 -11.07 10.60
N ARG A 117 2.74 -12.31 10.17
CA ARG A 117 3.59 -13.50 10.39
C ARG A 117 5.02 -13.28 9.92
N TRP A 118 5.20 -12.60 8.78
CA TRP A 118 6.54 -12.30 8.24
C TRP A 118 7.33 -11.38 9.17
N TYR A 119 6.66 -10.41 9.81
CA TYR A 119 7.31 -9.45 10.70
C TYR A 119 7.74 -10.14 11.99
N ARG A 120 6.86 -10.94 12.61
CA ARG A 120 7.20 -11.76 13.79
C ARG A 120 8.38 -12.69 13.52
N LYS A 121 8.41 -13.32 12.34
CA LYS A 121 9.53 -14.19 11.93
C LYS A 121 10.84 -13.41 11.78
N TYR A 122 10.79 -12.19 11.25
CA TYR A 122 11.97 -11.36 11.02
C TYR A 122 12.46 -10.63 12.30
N ARG A 123 11.53 -10.29 13.21
CA ARG A 123 11.78 -9.68 14.53
C ARG A 123 11.15 -10.54 15.64
N PRO A 124 11.80 -11.64 16.04
CA PRO A 124 11.26 -12.55 17.06
C PRO A 124 11.13 -11.92 18.46
N THR A 125 11.79 -10.78 18.69
CA THR A 125 11.91 -10.10 19.98
C THR A 125 10.96 -8.90 20.13
N ALA A 126 10.11 -8.60 19.15
CA ALA A 126 9.14 -7.51 19.28
C ALA A 126 8.13 -7.85 20.40
N PRO A 127 7.79 -6.90 21.29
CA PRO A 127 6.88 -7.16 22.40
C PRO A 127 5.52 -7.62 21.88
N ARG A 128 4.97 -8.64 22.55
CA ARG A 128 3.62 -9.17 22.30
C ARG A 128 2.55 -8.14 22.64
#